data_AF-A0A2V6X4W9-F1
#
_entry.id   AF-A0A2V6X4W9-F1
#
_cell.length_a   1.000
_cell.length_b   1.000
_cell.length_c   1.000
_cell.angle_alpha   90.00
_cell.angle_beta   90.00
_cell.angle_gamma   90.00
#
_symmetry.space_group_name_H-M   'P 1'
#
loop_
_entity.id
_entity.type
_entity.pdbx_description
1 polymer ?
#
loop_
_entity_poly.entity_id
_entity_poly.type
_entity_poly.pdbx_seq_one_letter_code
_entity_poly.pdbx_strand_id
1 'polypeptide(L)'
;MAQEVLVVEDEPDIRRLIVLHLERDGFRCRTASNGPEALREARAVVPDLVVLDLMLPELDGLEVCRQLRRDASTAAVPIIMLTAKSDEVDRV
;
A
#
# COMPACT_ATOMS: atom_id res chain seq x y z
N MET A 1 1.23 16.42 13.14
CA MET A 1 0.04 15.73 12.61
C MET A 1 0.41 14.28 12.42
N ALA A 2 -0.48 13.33 12.71
CA ALA A 2 -0.18 11.90 12.51
C ALA A 2 -0.21 11.60 11.00
N GLN A 3 0.89 11.04 10.49
CA GLN A 3 1.05 10.64 9.10
C GLN A 3 0.11 9.47 8.77
N GLU A 4 -0.49 9.50 7.59
CA GLU A 4 -1.49 8.54 7.13
C GLU A 4 -0.83 7.50 6.21
N VAL A 5 -0.88 6.23 6.59
CA VAL A 5 -0.29 5.11 5.86
C VAL A 5 -1.40 4.25 5.27
N LEU A 6 -1.35 3.99 3.96
CA LEU A 6 -2.22 3.02 3.31
C LEU A 6 -1.52 1.65 3.31
N VAL A 7 -2.12 0.66 3.96
CA VAL A 7 -1.65 -0.72 4.01
C VAL A 7 -2.49 -1.56 3.04
N VAL A 8 -1.84 -2.14 2.04
CA VAL A 8 -2.47 -2.97 1.00
C VAL A 8 -1.91 -4.38 1.09
N GLU A 9 -2.76 -5.30 1.54
CA GLU A 9 -2.40 -6.68 1.87
C GLU A 9 -3.71 -7.48 1.84
N ASP A 10 -3.79 -8.62 1.17
CA ASP A 10 -5.02 -9.39 1.07
C ASP A 10 -5.21 -10.31 2.28
N GLU A 11 -4.13 -10.82 2.87
CA GLU A 11 -4.16 -11.68 4.05
C GLU A 11 -4.54 -10.88 5.32
N PRO A 12 -5.72 -11.13 5.93
CA PRO A 12 -6.22 -10.30 7.04
C PRO A 12 -5.31 -10.27 8.27
N ASP A 13 -4.66 -11.39 8.58
CA ASP A 13 -3.77 -11.51 9.74
C ASP A 13 -2.48 -10.71 9.55
N ILE A 14 -1.88 -10.76 8.36
CA ILE A 14 -0.69 -9.97 8.00
C ILE A 14 -1.05 -8.48 7.99
N ARG A 15 -2.16 -8.11 7.34
CA ARG A 15 -2.65 -6.73 7.30
C ARG A 15 -2.86 -6.18 8.71
N ARG A 16 -3.49 -6.96 9.60
CA ARG A 16 -3.72 -6.57 10.99
C ARG A 16 -2.41 -6.40 11.76
N LEU A 17 -1.42 -7.27 11.54
CA LEU A 17 -0.12 -7.18 12.16
C LEU A 17 0.61 -5.90 11.76
N ILE A 18 0.61 -5.55 10.47
CA ILE A 18 1.25 -4.32 9.96
C ILE A 18 0.58 -3.09 10.59
N VAL A 19 -0.75 -3.02 10.53
CA VAL A 19 -1.53 -1.91 11.11
C VAL A 19 -1.24 -1.75 12.60
N LEU A 20 -1.22 -2.85 13.36
CA LEU A 20 -0.94 -2.80 14.81
C LEU A 20 0.43 -2.18 15.12
N HIS A 21 1.47 -2.49 14.33
CA HIS A 21 2.80 -1.92 14.55
C HIS A 21 2.85 -0.44 14.19
N LEU A 22 2.29 -0.05 13.03
CA LEU A 22 2.22 1.34 12.60
C LEU A 22 1.41 2.22 13.57
N GLU A 23 0.24 1.75 14.02
CA GLU A 23 -0.57 2.48 15.00
C GLU A 23 0.14 2.65 16.34
N ARG A 24 0.90 1.63 16.79
CA ARG A 24 1.73 1.72 18.01
C ARG A 24 2.83 2.78 17.89
N ASP A 25 3.34 3.01 16.68
CA ASP A 25 4.34 4.04 16.40
C ASP A 25 3.72 5.43 16.12
N GLY A 26 2.40 5.55 16.22
CA GLY A 26 1.67 6.83 16.14
C GLY A 26 1.19 7.21 14.73
N PHE A 27 1.26 6.30 13.77
CA PHE A 27 0.67 6.49 12.44
C PHE A 27 -0.84 6.23 12.45
N ARG A 28 -1.56 6.85 11.50
CA ARG A 28 -2.95 6.47 11.19
C ARG A 28 -2.94 5.54 9.99
N CYS A 29 -3.71 4.45 10.05
CA CYS A 29 -3.74 3.48 8.96
C CYS A 29 -5.08 3.48 8.23
N ARG A 30 -5.01 3.46 6.91
CA ARG A 30 -6.09 2.97 6.04
C ARG A 30 -5.68 1.62 5.48
N THR A 31 -6.67 0.81 5.13
CA THR A 31 -6.43 -0.54 4.63
C THR A 31 -7.14 -0.78 3.32
N ALA A 32 -6.51 -1.56 2.45
CA ALA A 32 -7.11 -2.18 1.29
C ALA A 32 -6.74 -3.66 1.22
N SER A 33 -7.63 -4.47 0.67
CA SER A 33 -7.49 -5.93 0.57
C SER A 33 -7.23 -6.42 -0.87
N ASN A 34 -7.27 -5.51 -1.85
CA ASN A 34 -6.97 -5.79 -3.24
C ASN A 34 -6.52 -4.50 -3.96
N GLY A 35 -6.03 -4.64 -5.19
CA GLY A 35 -5.53 -3.50 -5.95
C GLY A 35 -6.59 -2.43 -6.30
N PRO A 36 -7.80 -2.77 -6.77
CA PRO A 36 -8.85 -1.78 -7.01
C PRO A 36 -9.24 -0.95 -5.77
N GLU A 37 -9.33 -1.60 -4.61
CA GLU A 37 -9.58 -0.93 -3.33
C GLU A 37 -8.42 0.01 -2.97
N ALA A 38 -7.17 -0.43 -3.17
CA ALA A 38 -5.99 0.39 -2.90
C ALA A 38 -5.98 1.68 -3.72
N LEU A 39 -6.27 1.60 -5.02
CA LEU A 39 -6.34 2.76 -5.91
C LEU A 39 -7.50 3.70 -5.52
N ARG A 40 -8.63 3.15 -5.10
CA ARG A 40 -9.79 3.93 -4.63
C ARG A 40 -9.45 4.69 -3.35
N GLU A 41 -8.88 4.01 -2.36
CA GLU A 41 -8.52 4.62 -1.07
C GLU A 41 -7.40 5.67 -1.23
N ALA A 42 -6.37 5.39 -2.02
CA ALA A 42 -5.25 6.31 -2.26
C ALA A 42 -5.69 7.62 -2.95
N ARG A 43 -6.73 7.57 -3.80
CA ARG A 43 -7.32 8.76 -4.43
C ARG A 43 -8.31 9.49 -3.54
N ALA A 44 -9.02 8.77 -2.67
CA ALA A 44 -9.96 9.37 -1.73
C ALA A 44 -9.23 10.19 -0.67
N VAL A 45 -8.12 9.65 -0.15
CA VAL A 45 -7.22 10.35 0.77
C VAL A 45 -5.80 10.00 0.39
N VAL A 46 -5.07 10.99 -0.13
CA VAL A 46 -3.66 10.82 -0.53
C VAL A 46 -2.83 10.51 0.73
N PRO A 47 -2.25 9.31 0.85
CA PRO A 47 -1.50 8.93 2.04
C PRO A 47 -0.08 9.50 1.99
N ASP A 48 0.56 9.57 3.15
CA ASP A 48 1.98 9.94 3.27
C ASP A 48 2.91 8.77 2.88
N LEU A 49 2.41 7.54 2.94
CA LEU A 49 3.13 6.30 2.60
C LEU A 49 2.16 5.19 2.18
N VAL A 50 2.55 4.36 1.23
CA VAL A 50 1.87 3.09 0.92
C VAL A 50 2.77 1.91 1.29
N VAL A 51 2.25 0.97 2.07
CA VAL A 51 2.82 -0.37 2.23
C VAL A 51 2.02 -1.30 1.34
N LEU A 52 2.67 -1.94 0.38
CA LEU A 52 2.02 -2.64 -0.71
C LEU A 52 2.56 -4.06 -0.84
N ASP A 53 1.71 -5.07 -0.69
CA ASP A 53 2.05 -6.42 -1.11
C ASP A 53 2.06 -6.54 -2.64
N LEU A 54 2.92 -7.43 -3.13
CA LEU A 54 3.08 -7.73 -4.54
C LEU A 54 1.98 -8.67 -5.06
N MET A 55 1.55 -9.62 -4.25
CA MET A 55 0.66 -10.73 -4.65
C MET A 55 -0.78 -10.46 -4.23
N LEU A 56 -1.39 -9.45 -4.83
CA LEU A 56 -2.79 -9.12 -4.58
C LEU A 56 -3.74 -9.86 -5.53
N PRO A 57 -4.98 -10.15 -5.08
CA PRO A 57 -6.04 -10.60 -5.97
C PRO A 57 -6.48 -9.47 -6.91
N GLU A 58 -7.02 -9.86 -8.07
CA GLU A 58 -7.56 -9.00 -9.14
C GLU A 58 -6.51 -8.16 -9.90
N LEU A 59 -5.65 -7.43 -9.19
CA LEU A 59 -4.64 -6.55 -9.76
C LEU A 59 -3.36 -6.64 -8.93
N ASP A 60 -2.25 -7.03 -9.57
CA ASP A 60 -0.98 -7.22 -8.90
C ASP A 60 -0.41 -5.91 -8.32
N GLY A 61 0.44 -6.03 -7.30
CA GLY A 61 1.00 -4.88 -6.59
C GLY A 61 1.93 -4.00 -7.45
N LEU A 62 2.61 -4.55 -8.48
CA LEU A 62 3.41 -3.72 -9.39
C LEU A 62 2.50 -2.87 -10.27
N GLU A 63 1.38 -3.40 -10.74
CA GLU A 63 0.43 -2.63 -11.53
C GLU A 63 -0.28 -1.57 -10.69
N VAL A 64 -0.62 -1.87 -9.43
CA VAL A 64 -1.08 -0.84 -8.47
C VAL A 64 -0.04 0.27 -8.33
N CYS A 65 1.23 -0.08 -8.11
CA CYS A 65 2.33 0.89 -8.01
C CYS A 65 2.45 1.74 -9.29
N ARG A 66 2.40 1.12 -10.47
CA ARG A 66 2.44 1.81 -11.77
C ARG A 66 1.29 2.78 -11.93
N GLN A 67 0.07 2.42 -11.52
CA GLN A 67 -1.10 3.30 -11.62
C GLN A 67 -1.03 4.47 -10.64
N LEU A 68 -0.56 4.27 -9.40
CA LEU A 68 -0.29 5.35 -8.45
C LEU A 68 0.77 6.31 -9.00
N ARG A 69 1.86 5.79 -9.58
CA ARG A 69 2.92 6.60 -10.20
C ARG A 69 2.45 7.44 -11.39
N ARG A 70 1.43 7.00 -12.12
CA ARG A 70 0.85 7.71 -13.27
C ARG A 70 -0.16 8.79 -12.89
N ASP A 71 -0.72 8.73 -11.69
CA ASP A 71 -1.70 9.70 -11.19
C ASP A 71 -0.97 10.86 -10.50
N ALA A 72 -1.15 12.08 -11.02
CA ALA A 72 -0.45 13.27 -10.51
C ALA A 72 -0.67 13.51 -9.00
N SER A 73 -1.80 13.07 -8.44
CA SER A 73 -2.10 13.23 -7.02
C SER A 73 -1.33 12.26 -6.12
N THR A 74 -0.93 11.09 -6.64
CA THR A 74 -0.27 10.03 -5.86
C THR A 74 1.15 9.70 -6.35
N ALA A 75 1.60 10.30 -7.44
CA ALA A 75 2.89 9.99 -8.08
C ALA A 75 4.10 10.15 -7.14
N ALA A 76 4.04 11.15 -6.25
CA ALA A 76 5.09 11.46 -5.30
C ALA A 76 5.02 10.65 -3.99
N VAL A 77 3.93 9.89 -3.77
CA VAL A 77 3.75 9.11 -2.55
C VAL A 77 4.81 8.00 -2.50
N PRO A 78 5.60 7.88 -1.43
CA PRO A 78 6.53 6.78 -1.27
C PRO A 78 5.78 5.45 -1.14
N ILE A 79 6.30 4.40 -1.77
CA ILE A 79 5.71 3.06 -1.77
C ILE A 79 6.79 2.09 -1.29
N ILE A 80 6.49 1.33 -0.23
CA ILE A 80 7.31 0.22 0.25
C ILE A 80 6.63 -1.07 -0.18
N MET A 81 7.31 -1.84 -1.01
CA MET A 81 6.88 -3.20 -1.33
C MET A 81 7.21 -4.10 -0.14
N LEU A 82 6.20 -4.76 0.42
CA LEU A 82 6.34 -5.73 1.50
C LEU A 82 5.73 -7.04 1.03
N THR A 83 6.55 -8.01 0.66
CA THR A 83 6.08 -9.28 0.13
C THR A 83 6.93 -10.45 0.61
N ALA A 84 6.33 -11.63 0.73
CA ALA A 84 7.04 -12.87 1.04
C ALA A 84 7.79 -13.45 -0.18
N LYS A 85 7.54 -12.92 -1.39
CA LYS A 85 8.23 -13.37 -2.61
C LYS A 85 9.69 -12.90 -2.62
N SER A 86 10.63 -13.82 -2.76
CA SER A 86 12.06 -13.58 -2.57
C SER A 86 12.87 -13.25 -3.84
N ASP A 87 12.25 -12.80 -4.94
CA ASP A 87 12.98 -12.52 -6.19
C ASP A 87 12.66 -11.15 -6.81
N GLU A 88 13.75 -10.44 -7.14
CA GLU A 88 13.92 -9.16 -7.84
C GLU A 88 12.71 -8.21 -7.85
N VAL A 89 12.73 -7.27 -6.90
CA VAL A 89 11.94 -6.03 -6.99
C VAL A 89 12.32 -5.33 -8.31
N ASP A 90 11.41 -5.42 -9.28
CA ASP A 90 11.48 -4.75 -10.58
C ASP A 90 11.81 -3.26 -10.33
N ARG A 91 13.04 -2.85 -10.68
CA ARG A 91 13.46 -1.45 -10.57
C ARG A 91 12.79 -0.69 -11.72
N VAL A 92 11.61 -0.15 -11.45
CA VAL A 92 10.94 0.83 -12.31
C VAL A 92 11.62 2.19 -12.19
#